data_AF-A0A382T4I2-F1
#
_entry.id   AF-A0A382T4I2-F1
#
_cell.length_a   1.000
_cell.length_b   1.000
_cell.length_c   1.000
_cell.angle_alpha   90.00
_cell.angle_beta   90.00
_cell.angle_gamma   90.00
#
_symmetry.space_group_name_H-M   'P 1'
#
loop_
_entity.id
_entity.type
_entity.pdbx_description
1 polymer ?
#
loop_
_entity_poly.entity_id
_entity_poly.type
_entity_poly.pdbx_seq_one_letter_code
_entity_poly.pdbx_strand_id
1 'polypeptide(L)' 'MTRVVQKFGGTSLADMEKISSAARHVERAVANGDEVAVVVSAMAGTTNQLVSWAHEVSSVHDAREY' A
#
# COMPACT_ATOMS: atom_id res chain seq x y z
N MET A 1 12.33 2.02 -22.90
CA MET A 1 12.23 1.07 -21.77
C MET A 1 12.78 1.77 -20.54
N THR A 2 11.89 2.23 -19.66
CA THR A 2 12.25 2.91 -18.41
C THR A 2 11.97 1.99 -17.24
N ARG A 3 12.79 2.04 -16.18
CA ARG A 3 12.49 1.36 -14.91
C ARG A 3 11.85 2.35 -13.96
N VAL A 4 10.63 2.05 -13.51
CA VAL A 4 9.85 2.93 -12.65
C VAL A 4 9.31 2.19 -11.43
N VAL A 5 9.33 2.87 -10.29
CA VAL A 5 8.67 2.42 -9.07
C VAL A 5 7.40 3.22 -8.88
N GLN A 6 6.25 2.56 -8.85
CA GLN A 6 4.96 3.18 -8.54
C GLN A 6 4.55 2.83 -7.12
N LYS A 7 4.43 3.84 -6.25
CA LYS A 7 3.98 3.65 -4.86
C LYS A 7 2.56 4.17 -4.66
N PHE A 8 1.68 3.31 -4.14
CA PHE A 8 0.32 3.67 -3.76
C PHE A 8 0.15 3.65 -2.24
N GLY A 9 -0.28 4.77 -1.67
CA GLY A 9 -0.58 4.88 -0.24
C GLY A 9 -1.95 4.30 0.12
N GLY A 10 -2.23 4.16 1.42
CA GLY A 10 -3.50 3.57 1.88
C GLY A 10 -4.74 4.32 1.40
N THR A 11 -4.69 5.64 1.29
CA THR A 11 -5.79 6.46 0.74
C THR A 11 -6.05 6.20 -0.75
N SER A 12 -5.01 5.83 -1.50
CA SER A 12 -5.10 5.41 -2.91
C SER A 12 -5.60 3.98 -3.07
N LEU A 13 -5.76 3.24 -1.96
CA LEU A 13 -6.17 1.84 -1.91
C LEU A 13 -7.34 1.63 -0.92
N ALA A 14 -8.11 2.69 -0.64
CA ALA A 14 -9.12 2.66 0.43
C ALA A 14 -10.29 1.71 0.16
N ASP A 15 -10.55 1.39 -1.11
CA ASP A 15 -11.66 0.57 -1.57
C ASP A 15 -11.33 -0.07 -2.94
N MET A 16 -12.22 -0.94 -3.42
CA MET A 16 -12.03 -1.68 -4.66
C MET A 16 -12.00 -0.79 -5.91
N GLU A 17 -12.72 0.33 -5.93
CA GLU A 17 -12.72 1.26 -7.06
C GLU A 17 -11.35 1.95 -7.17
N LYS A 18 -10.79 2.38 -6.04
CA LYS A 18 -9.46 2.98 -5.97
C LYS A 18 -8.36 1.99 -6.31
N ILE A 19 -8.44 0.75 -5.83
CA ILE A 19 -7.53 -0.32 -6.23
C ILE A 19 -7.58 -0.54 -7.74
N SER A 20 -8.78 -0.61 -8.32
CA SER A 20 -8.94 -0.73 -9.79
C SER A 20 -8.35 0.47 -10.53
N SER A 21 -8.45 1.67 -9.95
CA SER A 21 -7.84 2.89 -10.51
C SER A 21 -6.31 2.84 -10.46
N ALA A 22 -5.72 2.38 -9.35
CA ALA A 22 -4.28 2.16 -9.23
C ALA A 22 -3.79 1.12 -10.25
N ALA A 23 -4.51 0.01 -10.41
CA ALA A 23 -4.20 -1.03 -11.40
C ALA A 23 -4.18 -0.48 -12.83
N ARG A 24 -5.15 0.37 -13.21
CA ARG A 24 -5.16 1.05 -14.52
C ARG A 24 -3.95 1.96 -14.74
N HIS A 25 -3.40 2.58 -13.70
CA HIS A 25 -2.16 3.37 -13.84
C HIS A 25 -0.94 2.48 -14.09
N VAL A 26 -0.85 1.35 -13.40
CA VAL A 26 0.22 0.35 -13.62
C VAL A 26 0.12 -0.22 -15.03
N GLU A 27 -1.07 -0.64 -15.45
CA GLU A 27 -1.35 -1.19 -16.78
C GLU A 27 -0.88 -0.24 -17.89
N ARG A 28 -1.19 1.06 -17.79
CA ARG A 28 -0.74 2.06 -18.77
C ARG A 28 0.78 2.15 -18.87
N ALA A 29 1.49 2.12 -17.75
CA ALA A 29 2.96 2.16 -17.77
C ALA A 29 3.55 0.89 -18.40
N VAL A 30 3.01 -0.28 -18.07
CA VAL A 30 3.42 -1.55 -18.70
C VAL A 30 3.14 -1.53 -20.20
N ALA A 31 1.97 -1.03 -20.63
CA ALA A 31 1.60 -0.89 -22.04
C ALA A 31 2.53 0.08 -22.81
N ASN A 32 3.12 1.06 -22.12
CA ASN A 32 4.12 1.97 -22.69
C ASN A 32 5.52 1.33 -22.80
N GLY A 33 5.70 0.07 -22.37
CA GLY A 33 6.98 -0.63 -22.40
C GLY A 33 7.91 -0.30 -21.24
N ASP A 34 7.37 0.19 -20.13
CA ASP A 34 8.13 0.39 -18.89
C ASP A 34 8.22 -0.90 -18.06
N GLU A 35 9.36 -1.11 -17.42
CA GLU A 35 9.52 -2.10 -16.35
C GLU A 35 9.04 -1.48 -15.04
N VAL A 36 7.95 -2.00 -14.48
CA VAL A 36 7.27 -1.40 -13.32
C VAL A 36 7.42 -2.27 -12.09
N ALA A 37 7.97 -1.71 -11.01
CA ALA A 37 7.86 -2.26 -9.66
C ALA A 37 6.77 -1.52 -8.91
N VAL A 38 5.83 -2.24 -8.30
CA VAL A 38 4.70 -1.65 -7.57
C VAL A 38 4.86 -1.88 -6.08
N VAL A 39 4.79 -0.80 -5.29
CA VAL A 39 4.81 -0.85 -3.82
C VAL A 39 3.48 -0.34 -3.30
N VAL A 40 2.85 -1.13 -2.44
CA VAL A 40 1.56 -0.78 -1.83
C VAL A 40 1.69 -0.67 -0.32
N SER A 41 0.98 0.29 0.26
CA SER A 41 0.69 0.30 1.69
C SER A 41 -0.54 -0.55 2.00
N ALA A 42 -0.78 -0.88 3.28
CA ALA A 42 -2.08 -1.40 3.70
C ALA A 42 -3.21 -0.42 3.33
N MET A 43 -4.44 -0.94 3.20
CA MET A 43 -5.62 -0.11 2.93
C MET A 43 -5.81 0.96 4.02
N ALA A 44 -6.48 2.07 3.67
CA ALA A 44 -6.67 3.20 4.56
C ALA A 44 -7.21 2.75 5.94
N GLY A 45 -6.51 3.17 7.01
CA GLY A 45 -6.90 2.85 8.40
C GLY A 45 -6.40 1.50 8.92
N THR A 46 -6.06 0.54 8.05
CA THR A 46 -5.72 -0.82 8.47
C THR A 46 -4.48 -0.88 9.37
N THR A 47 -3.42 -0.12 9.06
CA THR A 47 -2.23 -0.07 9.92
C THR A 47 -2.55 0.46 11.32
N ASN A 48 -3.35 1.52 11.41
CA ASN A 48 -3.74 2.09 12.71
C ASN A 48 -4.63 1.12 13.51
N GLN A 49 -5.50 0.37 12.83
CA GLN A 49 -6.30 -0.68 13.46
C GLN A 49 -5.42 -1.79 14.04
N LEU A 50 -4.42 -2.25 13.28
CA LEU A 50 -3.46 -3.27 13.75
C LEU A 50 -2.66 -2.76 14.96
N VAL A 51 -2.20 -1.50 14.91
CA VAL A 51 -1.52 -0.84 16.05
C VAL A 51 -2.41 -0.80 17.28
N SER A 52 -3.69 -0.41 17.12
CA SER A 52 -4.65 -0.37 18.23
C SER A 52 -4.80 -1.73 18.89
N TRP A 53 -4.99 -2.79 18.10
CA TRP A 53 -5.11 -4.14 18.62
C TRP A 53 -3.84 -4.61 19.33
N ALA A 54 -2.66 -4.28 18.79
CA ALA A 54 -1.40 -4.61 19.45
C ALA A 54 -1.31 -3.98 20.86
N HIS A 55 -1.67 -2.70 20.99
CA HIS A 55 -1.72 -2.00 22.27
C HIS A 55 -2.78 -2.56 23.24
N GLU A 56 -3.94 -2.97 22.72
CA GLU A 56 -5.01 -3.59 23.52
C GLU A 56 -4.59 -4.96 24.07
N VAL A 57 -3.79 -5.72 23.32
CA VAL A 57 -3.29 -7.04 23.74
C VAL A 57 -2.14 -6.94 24.74
N SER A 58 -1.20 -6.02 24.53
CA SER A 58 -0.09 -5.78 25.46
C SER A 58 0.33 -4.32 25.43
N SER A 59 0.41 -3.69 26.61
CA SER A 59 1.00 -2.36 26.76
C SER A 59 2.54 -2.37 26.71
N VAL A 60 3.17 -3.55 26.79
CA VAL A 60 4.61 -3.75 26.63
C VAL A 60 4.84 -4.55 25.35
N HIS A 61 5.28 -3.87 24.31
CA HIS A 61 5.70 -4.44 23.03
C HIS A 61 7.12 -3.98 22.69
N ASP A 62 7.84 -4.74 21.87
CA ASP A 62 9.17 -4.35 21.39
C ASP A 62 9.01 -3.14 20.45
N ALA A 63 9.67 -2.02 20.77
CA ALA A 63 9.71 -0.78 19.99
C ALA A 63 10.10 -0.97 18.51
N ARG A 64 10.71 -2.10 18.15
CA ARG A 64 11.10 -2.43 16.77
C ARG A 64 10.01 -3.17 16.00
N GLU A 65 9.12 -3.85 16.71
CA GLU A 65 7.92 -4.46 16.15
C GLU A 65 6.72 -3.50 16.26
N TYR A 66 6.76 -2.56 17.22
CA TYR A 66 6.00 -1.30 17.33
C TYR A 66 6.59 -0.33 18.36
#